data_AF-A0A2V6J5Y9-F1
#
_entry.id   AF-A0A2V6J5Y9-F1
#
_cell.length_a   1.000
_cell.length_b   1.000
_cell.length_c   1.000
_cell.angle_alpha   90.00
_cell.angle_beta   90.00
_cell.angle_gamma   90.00
#
_symmetry.space_group_name_H-M   'P 1'
#
loop_
_entity.id
_entity.type
_entity.pdbx_description
1 polymer ?
#
loop_
_entity_poly.entity_id
_entity_poly.type
_entity_poly.pdbx_seq_one_letter_code
_entity_poly.pdbx_strand_id
1 'polypeptide(L)'
;MRVVDLEIENVAFGGKGVGREHGKAVFVPYTIEGETVSAEIVREKKQFAEAELVEVKQSSPDRVEPQCPYFGRCGGCAYQHI
;
A
#
# COMPACT_ATOMS: atom_id res chain seq x y z
N MET A 1 17.65 -0.55 -0.51
CA MET A 1 16.20 -0.37 -0.30
C MET A 1 15.97 -0.26 1.19
N ARG A 2 14.98 0.53 1.63
CA ARG A 2 14.70 0.79 3.05
C ARG A 2 13.23 0.51 3.35
N VAL A 3 12.94 -0.05 4.51
CA VAL A 3 11.58 -0.29 4.99
C VAL A 3 11.15 0.87 5.88
N VAL A 4 9.92 1.33 5.69
CA VAL A 4 9.32 2.44 6.43
C VAL A 4 7.93 2.03 6.91
N ASP A 5 7.57 2.50 8.09
CA ASP A 5 6.21 2.32 8.61
C ASP A 5 5.36 3.51 8.21
N LEU A 6 4.20 3.23 7.62
CA LEU A 6 3.30 4.23 7.07
C LEU A 6 1.88 3.99 7.55
N GLU A 7 1.21 5.07 7.93
CA GLU A 7 -0.24 5.12 7.98
C GLU A 7 -0.77 5.44 6.58
N ILE A 8 -1.76 4.67 6.13
CA ILE A 8 -2.39 4.86 4.84
C ILE A 8 -3.58 5.82 5.02
N GLU A 9 -3.45 7.00 4.42
CA GLU A 9 -4.38 8.11 4.54
C GLU A 9 -5.49 8.07 3.47
N ASN A 10 -5.22 7.44 2.32
CA ASN A 10 -6.17 7.36 1.22
C ASN A 10 -5.79 6.28 0.19
N VAL A 11 -6.64 6.07 -0.82
CA VAL A 11 -6.36 5.22 -1.97
C VAL A 11 -6.40 6.03 -3.26
N ALA A 12 -5.27 6.08 -3.96
CA ALA A 12 -5.16 6.76 -5.25
C ALA A 12 -5.80 5.95 -6.39
N PHE A 13 -6.13 6.65 -7.48
CA PHE A 13 -6.60 6.03 -8.72
C PHE A 13 -5.59 4.96 -9.19
N GLY A 14 -6.08 3.73 -9.38
CA GLY A 14 -5.25 2.56 -9.65
C GLY A 14 -5.04 1.62 -8.45
N GLY A 15 -5.66 1.90 -7.30
CA GLY A 15 -5.75 0.99 -6.16
C GLY A 15 -4.49 0.90 -5.31
N LYS A 16 -3.69 1.96 -5.31
CA LYS A 16 -2.53 2.10 -4.42
C LYS A 16 -2.92 2.96 -3.25
N GLY A 17 -2.72 2.48 -2.04
CA GLY A 17 -2.77 3.30 -0.84
C GLY A 17 -1.69 4.38 -0.88
N VAL A 18 -1.97 5.48 -0.21
CA VAL A 18 -1.09 6.64 -0.09
C VAL A 18 -0.85 6.92 1.38
N GLY A 19 0.42 6.86 1.78
CA GLY A 19 0.89 7.36 3.06
C GLY A 19 1.92 8.48 2.86
N ARG A 20 2.42 9.04 3.97
CA ARG A 20 3.45 10.08 3.92
C ARG A 20 4.65 9.70 4.77
N GLU A 21 5.83 9.85 4.18
CA GLU A 21 7.11 9.74 4.88
C GLU A 21 7.82 11.09 4.82
N HIS A 22 8.03 11.73 5.97
CA HIS A 22 8.65 13.07 6.05
C HIS A 22 8.02 14.10 5.09
N GLY A 23 6.70 14.05 4.93
CA GLY A 23 5.94 14.93 4.04
C GLY A 23 5.91 14.52 2.55
N LYS A 24 6.72 13.53 2.14
CA LYS A 24 6.73 12.97 0.78
C LYS A 24 5.66 11.88 0.67
N ALA A 25 4.85 11.94 -0.39
CA ALA A 25 3.85 10.90 -0.65
C ALA A 25 4.52 9.58 -1.03
N VAL A 26 4.04 8.48 -0.46
CA VAL A 26 4.50 7.12 -0.74
C VAL A 26 3.30 6.29 -1.19
N PHE A 27 3.40 5.71 -2.38
CA PHE A 27 2.36 4.87 -2.96
C PHE A 27 2.65 3.40 -2.69
N VAL A 28 1.71 2.70 -2.07
CA VAL A 28 1.85 1.28 -1.67
C VAL A 28 0.68 0.49 -2.27
N PRO A 29 0.92 -0.50 -3.16
CA PRO A 29 -0.16 -1.32 -3.70
C PRO A 29 -0.78 -2.20 -2.61
N TYR A 30 -2.05 -2.59 -2.82
CA TYR A 30 -2.76 -3.57 -1.97
C TYR A 30 -2.95 -3.13 -0.51
N THR A 31 -3.08 -1.82 -0.32
CA THR A 31 -3.34 -1.19 0.98
C THR A 31 -4.52 -0.24 0.89
N ILE A 32 -5.20 -0.04 2.01
CA ILE A 32 -6.38 0.84 2.12
C ILE A 32 -6.28 1.82 3.28
N GLU A 33 -7.14 2.82 3.27
CA GLU A 33 -7.24 3.82 4.33
C GLU A 33 -7.49 3.16 5.71
N GLY A 34 -6.81 3.69 6.73
CA GLY A 34 -6.91 3.20 8.10
C GLY A 34 -5.92 2.07 8.45
N GLU A 35 -5.05 1.68 7.52
CA GLU A 35 -4.00 0.69 7.76
C GLU A 35 -2.70 1.31 8.24
N THR A 36 -2.00 0.59 9.12
CA THR A 36 -0.57 0.80 9.37
C THR A 36 0.21 -0.32 8.73
N VAL A 37 1.15 0.01 7.85
CA VAL A 37 1.90 -0.98 7.05
C VAL A 37 3.40 -0.76 7.15
N SER A 38 4.18 -1.83 7.07
CA SER A 38 5.58 -1.75 6.66
C SER A 38 5.64 -1.82 5.14
N ALA A 39 6.32 -0.84 4.54
CA ALA A 39 6.50 -0.76 3.09
C ALA A 39 7.98 -0.60 2.74
N GLU A 40 8.45 -1.33 1.74
CA GLU A 40 9.82 -1.22 1.23
C GLU A 40 9.86 -0.20 0.08
N ILE A 41 10.64 0.87 0.23
CA ILE A 41 10.83 1.84 -0.86
C ILE A 41 11.63 1.19 -1.99
N VAL A 42 10.96 0.93 -3.11
CA VAL A 42 11.57 0.34 -4.32
C VAL A 42 11.97 1.39 -5.34
N ARG A 43 11.34 2.58 -5.32
CA ARG A 43 11.67 3.68 -6.21
C ARG A 43 11.43 5.03 -5.56
N GLU A 44 12.46 5.87 -5.57
CA GLU A 44 12.37 7.23 -5.07
C GLU A 44 12.38 8.25 -6.23
N LYS A 45 11.42 9.17 -6.24
CA LYS A 45 11.34 10.30 -7.17
C LYS A 45 11.37 11.61 -6.39
N LYS A 46 11.51 12.72 -7.13
CA LYS A 46 11.58 14.06 -6.54
C LYS A 46 10.33 14.44 -5.74
N GLN A 47 9.14 14.05 -6.22
CA GLN A 47 7.86 14.44 -5.62
C GLN A 47 7.20 13.35 -4.79
N PHE A 48 7.53 12.07 -5.02
CA PHE A 48 6.92 10.93 -4.36
C PHE A 48 7.85 9.71 -4.36
N ALA A 49 7.49 8.69 -3.62
CA ALA A 49 8.12 7.38 -3.68
C ALA A 49 7.09 6.29 -4.02
N GLU A 50 7.56 5.21 -4.63
CA GLU A 50 6.80 3.97 -4.83
C GLU A 50 7.42 2.92 -3.90
N ALA A 51 6.55 2.18 -3.24
CA ALA A 51 6.93 1.14 -2.29
C ALA A 51 6.15 -0.14 -2.55
N GLU A 52 6.69 -1.25 -2.08
CA GLU A 52 5.99 -2.54 -2.04
C GLU A 52 5.55 -2.83 -0.61
N LEU A 53 4.36 -3.41 -0.46
CA LEU A 53 3.83 -3.82 0.83
C LEU A 53 4.66 -5.01 1.36
N VAL A 54 5.24 -4.84 2.55
CA VAL A 54 5.93 -5.92 3.27
C VAL A 54 4.95 -6.62 4.21
N GLU A 55 4.25 -5.83 5.02
CA GLU A 55 3.33 -6.35 6.04
C GLU A 55 2.27 -5.30 6.39
N VAL A 56 1.04 -5.75 6.64
CA VAL A 56 -0.01 -4.95 7.28
C VAL A 56 0.08 -5.17 8.79
N LYS A 57 0.58 -4.17 9.54
CA LYS A 57 0.73 -4.24 11.01
C LYS A 57 -0.59 -4.05 11.72
N GLN A 58 -1.41 -3.14 11.20
CA GLN A 58 -2.77 -2.90 11.67
C GLN A 58 -3.68 -2.82 10.46
N SER A 59 -4.67 -3.70 10.44
CA SER A 59 -5.63 -3.78 9.33
C SER A 59 -6.80 -2.83 9.54
N SER A 60 -7.32 -2.31 8.43
CA SER A 60 -8.54 -1.52 8.39
C SER A 60 -9.77 -2.43 8.54
N PRO A 61 -10.85 -1.97 9.18
CA PRO A 61 -12.09 -2.74 9.29
C PRO A 61 -12.74 -3.05 7.93
N ASP A 62 -12.40 -2.29 6.89
CA ASP A 62 -12.91 -2.50 5.53
C ASP A 62 -12.09 -3.55 4.75
N ARG A 63 -10.99 -4.07 5.31
CA ARG A 63 -10.20 -5.10 4.64
C ARG A 63 -10.95 -6.43 4.64
N VAL A 64 -11.01 -7.08 3.49
CA VAL A 64 -11.44 -8.47 3.34
C VAL A 64 -10.32 -9.37 2.85
N GLU A 65 -10.45 -10.67 3.08
CA GLU A 65 -9.56 -11.66 2.49
C GLU A 65 -9.86 -11.83 0.99
N PRO A 66 -8.89 -11.61 0.08
CA PRO A 66 -9.11 -11.75 -1.35
C PRO A 66 -9.52 -13.17 -1.76
N GLN A 67 -10.61 -13.29 -2.51
CA GLN A 67 -11.07 -14.59 -3.00
C GLN A 67 -10.14 -15.22 -4.05
N CYS A 68 -9.43 -14.40 -4.83
CA CYS A 68 -8.49 -14.91 -5.83
C CYS A 68 -7.15 -15.29 -5.18
N PRO A 69 -6.71 -16.55 -5.29
CA PRO A 69 -5.42 -16.98 -4.73
C PRO A 69 -4.22 -16.33 -5.43
N TYR A 70 -4.42 -15.70 -6.59
CA TYR A 70 -3.38 -14.99 -7.35
C TYR A 70 -3.36 -13.48 -7.09
N PHE A 71 -4.23 -12.97 -6.21
CA PHE A 71 -4.21 -11.58 -5.79
C PHE A 71 -2.83 -11.19 -5.26
N GLY A 72 -2.38 -9.97 -5.56
CA GLY A 72 -1.02 -9.52 -5.23
C GLY A 72 0.07 -9.95 -6.24
N ARG A 73 -0.14 -11.05 -6.97
CA ARG A 73 0.88 -11.66 -7.85
C ARG A 73 0.62 -11.49 -9.35
N CYS A 74 -0.64 -11.66 -9.78
CA CYS A 74 -0.97 -11.62 -11.21
C CYS A 74 -1.15 -10.20 -11.77
N GLY A 75 -1.39 -9.20 -10.91
CA GLY A 75 -1.60 -7.81 -11.30
C GLY A 75 -2.96 -7.49 -11.96
N GLY A 76 -3.85 -8.48 -12.10
CA GLY A 76 -5.15 -8.31 -12.78
C GLY A 76 -6.25 -7.66 -11.94
N CYS A 77 -6.09 -7.62 -10.62
CA CYS A 77 -7.05 -7.03 -9.70
C CYS A 77 -6.35 -6.16 -8.67
N ALA A 78 -6.84 -4.93 -8.48
CA ALA A 78 -6.29 -3.99 -7.50
C ALA A 78 -7.05 -4.00 -6.16
N TYR A 79 -8.35 -4.35 -6.16
CA TYR A 79 -9.26 -4.05 -5.04
C TYR A 79 -9.86 -5.26 -4.32
N GLN A 80 -9.51 -6.51 -4.63
CA GLN A 80 -10.17 -7.68 -3.98
C GLN A 80 -9.92 -7.82 -2.47
N HIS A 81 -9.08 -6.96 -1.90
CA HIS A 81 -8.84 -6.88 -0.47
C HIS A 81 -9.78 -5.88 0.23
N ILE A 82 -10.82 -5.44 -0.48
CA ILE A 82 -11.88 -4.52 -0.08
C ILE A 82 -13.22 -5.13 -0.51
#